data_AF-A0A2D9MIV6-F1
#
_entry.id   AF-A0A2D9MIV6-F1
#
_cell.length_a   1.000
_cell.length_b   1.000
_cell.length_c   1.000
_cell.angle_alpha   90.00
_cell.angle_beta   90.00
_cell.angle_gamma   90.00
#
_symmetry.space_group_name_H-M   'P 1'
#
loop_
_entity.id
_entity.type
_entity.pdbx_description
1 polymer ?
#
loop_
_entity_poly.entity_id
_entity_poly.type
_entity_poly.pdbx_seq_one_letter_code
_entity_poly.pdbx_strand_id
1 'polypeptide(L)'
;MDAVAGDKVKFDKILLVGEGESVKIGTPYVDGTQVEAEVTKQGRADKVKIIKFRRRKHSQKKQGHRQLFTEVKITGIKTKAKTKAKAKAKTKTESKAMVDKPEADAEE
;
A
#
# COMPACT_ATOMS: atom_id res chain seq x y z
N MET A 1 15.07 1.37 4.91
CA MET A 1 14.56 1.90 3.64
C MET A 1 15.31 3.17 3.34
N ASP A 2 15.74 3.32 2.11
CA ASP A 2 16.45 4.52 1.64
C ASP A 2 15.39 5.56 1.25
N ALA A 3 14.87 6.29 2.23
CA ALA A 3 13.85 7.33 2.07
C ALA A 3 14.16 8.51 3.00
N VAL A 4 14.16 9.72 2.48
CA VAL A 4 14.53 10.91 3.24
C VAL A 4 13.34 11.37 4.11
N ALA A 5 13.62 12.12 5.17
CA ALA A 5 12.54 12.72 5.97
C ALA A 5 11.67 13.64 5.08
N GLY A 6 10.35 13.47 5.15
CA GLY A 6 9.37 14.15 4.30
C GLY A 6 8.91 13.33 3.09
N ASP A 7 9.53 12.19 2.79
CA ASP A 7 9.10 11.35 1.67
C ASP A 7 7.76 10.67 1.94
N LYS A 8 6.91 10.63 0.90
CA LYS A 8 5.63 9.92 0.93
C LYS A 8 5.83 8.45 0.59
N VAL A 9 5.36 7.58 1.48
CA VAL A 9 5.43 6.12 1.36
C VAL A 9 4.03 5.55 1.24
N LYS A 10 3.87 4.55 0.38
CA LYS A 10 2.61 3.84 0.16
C LYS A 10 2.77 2.39 0.59
N PHE A 11 1.80 1.87 1.33
CA PHE A 11 1.75 0.46 1.71
C PHE A 11 0.55 -0.22 1.03
N ASP A 12 0.85 -1.17 0.15
CA ASP A 12 -0.17 -1.91 -0.62
C ASP A 12 -0.58 -3.23 0.06
N LYS A 13 0.26 -3.76 0.95
CA LYS A 13 0.03 -5.04 1.63
C LYS A 13 -0.75 -4.83 2.91
N ILE A 14 -2.07 -4.97 2.82
CA ILE A 14 -2.99 -4.71 3.94
C ILE A 14 -3.79 -5.96 4.22
N LEU A 15 -3.79 -6.40 5.48
CA LEU A 15 -4.43 -7.66 5.90
C LEU A 15 -5.90 -7.46 6.31
N LEU A 16 -6.21 -6.32 6.92
CA LEU A 16 -7.53 -6.04 7.49
C LEU A 16 -7.81 -4.55 7.47
N VAL A 17 -9.06 -4.19 7.20
CA VAL A 17 -9.57 -2.82 7.33
C VAL A 17 -10.86 -2.85 8.13
N GLY A 18 -10.92 -2.07 9.22
CA GLY A 18 -12.11 -1.89 10.04
C GLY A 18 -12.64 -0.46 9.93
N GLU A 19 -13.94 -0.33 9.66
CA GLU A 19 -14.68 0.92 9.67
C GLU A 19 -15.95 0.71 10.51
N GLY A 20 -15.85 1.01 11.81
CA GLY A 20 -16.90 0.76 12.79
C GLY A 20 -17.24 -0.73 12.90
N GLU A 21 -18.51 -1.08 12.65
CA GLU A 21 -18.99 -2.46 12.63
C GLU A 21 -18.60 -3.22 11.37
N SER A 22 -18.18 -2.53 10.30
CA SER A 22 -17.80 -3.16 9.05
C SER A 22 -16.31 -3.53 9.06
N VAL A 23 -16.02 -4.83 8.90
CA VAL A 23 -14.65 -5.35 8.86
C VAL A 23 -14.43 -6.08 7.54
N LYS A 24 -13.41 -5.66 6.80
CA LYS A 24 -12.93 -6.35 5.59
C LYS A 24 -11.67 -7.14 5.95
N ILE A 25 -11.76 -8.45 5.88
CA ILE A 25 -10.66 -9.38 6.15
C ILE A 25 -10.09 -9.82 4.80
N GLY A 26 -8.78 -9.72 4.64
CA GLY A 26 -8.07 -10.15 3.44
C GLY A 26 -7.78 -11.65 3.44
N THR A 27 -7.73 -12.24 2.25
CA THR A 27 -7.28 -13.62 2.02
C THR A 27 -6.37 -13.65 0.80
N PRO A 28 -5.05 -13.37 0.90
CA PRO A 28 -4.26 -12.95 2.06
C PRO A 28 -4.20 -11.43 2.30
N TYR A 29 -4.58 -10.59 1.33
CA TYR A 29 -4.62 -9.13 1.44
C TYR A 29 -6.00 -8.59 1.04
N VAL A 30 -6.31 -7.35 1.42
CA VAL A 30 -7.56 -6.67 1.03
C VAL A 30 -7.31 -5.88 -0.25
N ASP A 31 -7.95 -6.32 -1.34
CA ASP A 31 -7.80 -5.68 -2.65
C ASP A 31 -8.31 -4.23 -2.68
N GLY A 32 -7.63 -3.39 -3.46
CA GLY A 32 -8.04 -2.01 -3.71
C GLY A 32 -7.94 -1.09 -2.47
N THR A 33 -7.13 -1.48 -1.48
CA THR A 33 -6.81 -0.65 -0.31
C THR A 33 -5.36 -0.19 -0.40
N GLN A 34 -5.10 1.04 0.01
CA GLN A 34 -3.73 1.58 0.09
C GLN A 34 -3.60 2.47 1.33
N VAL A 35 -2.52 2.33 2.09
CA VAL A 35 -2.18 3.25 3.19
C VAL A 35 -1.15 4.24 2.69
N GLU A 36 -1.43 5.53 2.88
CA GLU A 36 -0.50 6.63 2.59
C GLU A 36 0.11 7.11 3.90
N ALA A 37 1.43 7.32 3.87
CA ALA A 37 2.22 7.71 5.02
C ALA A 37 3.38 8.61 4.62
N GLU A 38 3.98 9.28 5.60
CA GLU A 38 5.12 10.18 5.45
C GLU A 38 6.24 9.77 6.40
N VAL A 39 7.48 9.78 5.92
CA VAL A 39 8.65 9.48 6.76
C VAL A 39 8.98 10.68 7.64
N THR A 40 8.80 10.55 8.95
CA THR A 40 9.11 11.61 9.91
C THR A 40 10.61 11.69 10.19
N LYS A 41 11.22 10.54 10.53
CA LYS A 41 12.65 10.49 10.87
C LYS A 41 13.26 9.13 10.60
N GLN A 42 14.57 9.14 10.35
CA GLN A 42 15.40 7.95 10.40
C GLN A 42 16.31 8.01 11.62
N GLY A 43 16.46 6.89 12.31
CA GLY A 43 17.17 6.88 13.58
C GLY A 43 17.75 5.53 13.97
N ARG A 44 18.45 5.54 15.11
CA ARG A 44 18.98 4.34 15.75
C ARG A 44 18.23 4.10 17.04
N ALA A 45 17.74 2.89 17.24
CA ALA A 45 17.11 2.47 18.47
C ALA A 45 18.10 2.51 19.64
N ASP A 46 17.55 2.33 20.84
CA ASP A 46 18.34 2.24 22.05
C ASP A 46 19.37 1.11 21.97
N LYS A 47 20.49 1.30 22.68
CA LYS A 47 21.59 0.34 22.65
C LYS A 47 21.19 -0.91 23.42
N VAL A 48 20.95 -2.00 22.70
CA VAL A 48 20.79 -3.33 23.28
C VAL A 48 22.18 -3.86 23.65
N LYS A 49 22.39 -4.12 24.95
CA LYS A 49 23.65 -4.69 25.46
C LYS A 49 23.55 -6.21 25.47
N ILE A 50 24.37 -6.86 24.66
CA ILE A 50 24.47 -8.31 24.56
C ILE A 50 25.70 -8.76 25.34
N ILE A 51 25.49 -9.58 26.38
CA ILE A 51 26.58 -10.17 27.16
C ILE A 51 26.53 -11.68 26.99
N LYS A 52 27.57 -12.25 26.37
CA LYS A 52 27.75 -13.70 26.27
C LYS A 52 28.80 -14.12 27.30
N PHE A 53 28.36 -14.77 28.36
CA PHE A 53 29.24 -15.26 29.43
C PHE A 53 29.23 -16.78 29.48
N ARG A 54 30.41 -17.38 29.60
CA ARG A 54 30.56 -18.83 29.80
C ARG A 54 31.29 -19.08 31.12
N ARG A 55 30.55 -19.62 32.10
CA ARG A 55 31.02 -19.83 33.47
C ARG A 55 32.27 -20.74 33.50
N ARG A 56 33.26 -20.39 34.33
CA ARG A 56 34.54 -21.14 34.53
C ARG A 56 35.40 -21.34 33.27
N LYS A 57 35.13 -20.60 32.19
CA LYS A 57 35.93 -20.64 30.95
C LYS A 57 36.68 -19.33 30.67
N HIS A 58 36.71 -18.42 31.64
CA HIS A 58 37.28 -17.07 31.50
C HIS A 58 36.83 -16.37 30.21
N SER A 59 35.60 -16.67 29.76
CA SER A 59 35.04 -16.17 28.50
C SER A 59 33.85 -15.28 28.79
N GLN A 60 34.03 -13.99 28.56
CA GLN A 60 32.98 -12.98 28.59
C GLN A 60 33.12 -12.07 27.37
N LYS A 61 32.08 -12.01 26.54
CA LYS A 61 31.98 -11.05 25.43
C LYS A 61 30.86 -10.06 25.74
N LYS A 62 31.14 -8.78 25.57
CA LYS A 62 30.17 -7.68 25.66
C LYS A 62 30.09 -7.03 24.28
N GLN A 63 28.90 -6.92 23.74
CA GLN A 63 28.64 -6.28 22.45
C GLN A 63 27.42 -5.37 22.58
N GLY A 64 27.41 -4.28 21.82
CA GLY A 64 26.22 -3.45 21.67
C GLY A 64 25.61 -3.65 20.28
N HIS A 65 24.29 -3.74 20.20
CA HIS A 65 23.55 -3.59 18.95
C HIS A 65 22.67 -2.34 19.02
N ARG A 66 22.60 -1.60 17.92
CA ARG A 66 21.67 -0.48 17.74
C ARG A 66 21.01 -0.65 16.40
N GLN A 67 19.74 -1.02 16.42
CA GLN A 67 18.96 -1.26 15.21
C GLN A 67 18.61 0.07 14.53
N LEU A 68 18.78 0.13 13.21
CA LEU A 68 18.28 1.26 12.42
C LEU A 68 16.77 1.14 12.27
N PHE A 69 16.05 2.24 12.42
CA PHE A 69 14.61 2.30 12.21
C PHE A 69 14.22 3.55 11.43
N THR A 70 13.05 3.47 10.80
CA THR A 70 12.40 4.59 10.13
C THR A 70 11.05 4.80 10.82
N GLU A 71 10.83 6.01 11.31
CA GLU A 71 9.55 6.41 11.88
C GLU A 71 8.69 7.02 10.78
N VAL A 72 7.45 6.55 10.71
CA VAL A 72 6.51 6.91 9.65
C VAL A 72 5.19 7.35 10.28
N LYS A 73 4.65 8.46 9.82
CA LYS A 73 3.33 8.97 10.21
C LYS A 73 2.30 8.60 9.15
N ILE A 74 1.22 7.96 9.54
CA ILE A 74 0.12 7.62 8.62
C ILE A 74 -0.70 8.88 8.32
N THR A 75 -0.87 9.20 7.03
CA THR A 75 -1.66 10.37 6.59
C THR A 75 -3.07 9.98 6.22
N GLY A 76 -3.30 8.76 5.74
CA GLY A 76 -4.64 8.30 5.41
C GLY A 76 -4.71 6.87 4.91
N ILE A 77 -5.93 6.32 4.96
CA ILE A 77 -6.26 4.99 4.45
C ILE A 77 -7.24 5.18 3.29
N LYS A 78 -6.85 4.75 2.09
CA LYS A 78 -7.71 4.79 0.91
C LYS A 78 -8.36 3.43 0.74
N THR A 79 -9.68 3.37 0.95
CA THR A 79 -10.50 2.20 0.62
C THR A 79 -11.27 2.51 -0.66
N LYS A 80 -11.19 1.65 -1.69
CA LYS A 80 -12.16 1.72 -2.78
C LYS A 80 -13.50 1.16 -2.25
N ALA A 81 -14.37 2.05 -1.78
CA ALA A 81 -15.76 1.67 -1.53
C ALA A 81 -16.42 1.29 -2.87
N LYS A 82 -17.14 0.17 -2.90
CA LYS A 82 -17.92 -0.23 -4.08
C LYS A 82 -18.86 0.92 -4.45
N THR A 83 -18.62 1.54 -5.60
CA THR A 83 -19.55 2.47 -6.23
C THR A 83 -20.85 1.74 -6.54
N LYS A 84 -21.93 2.04 -5.82
CA LYS A 84 -23.29 1.81 -6.31
C LYS A 84 -23.58 2.82 -7.42
N ALA A 85 -23.14 2.58 -8.65
CA ALA A 85 -23.59 3.31 -9.85
C ALA A 85 -23.09 2.65 -11.15
N LYS A 86 -23.91 1.76 -11.73
CA LYS A 86 -24.19 1.64 -13.18
C LYS A 86 -25.26 0.56 -13.40
N ALA A 87 -26.45 0.80 -12.86
CA ALA A 87 -27.67 0.25 -13.43
C ALA A 87 -28.26 1.37 -14.32
N LYS A 88 -28.59 1.03 -15.57
CA LYS A 88 -29.15 1.90 -16.64
C LYS A 88 -28.16 2.83 -17.37
N ALA A 89 -27.46 2.29 -18.37
CA ALA A 89 -27.19 3.01 -19.62
C ALA A 89 -26.77 2.03 -20.73
N LYS A 90 -27.71 1.80 -21.66
CA LYS A 90 -27.51 1.37 -23.06
C LYS A 90 -27.37 -0.12 -23.37
N THR A 91 -28.36 -0.92 -22.97
CA THR A 91 -28.96 -1.94 -23.85
C THR A 91 -30.00 -1.25 -24.74
N LYS A 92 -29.57 -0.60 -25.83
CA LYS A 92 -30.45 -0.08 -26.90
C LYS A 92 -29.72 0.45 -28.16
N THR A 93 -28.54 -0.06 -28.46
CA THR A 93 -27.81 0.32 -29.70
C THR A 93 -27.35 -0.89 -30.50
N GLU A 94 -28.21 -1.89 -30.61
CA GLU A 94 -28.16 -2.86 -31.70
C GLU A 94 -29.60 -3.00 -32.19
N SER A 95 -29.80 -2.98 -33.51
CA SER A 95 -31.09 -2.99 -34.25
C SER A 95 -31.77 -1.64 -34.55
N LYS A 96 -31.15 -0.79 -35.38
CA LYS A 96 -31.82 -0.36 -36.63
C LYS A 96 -30.84 0.19 -37.67
N ALA A 97 -30.89 -0.45 -38.84
CA ALA A 97 -30.55 0.04 -40.18
C ALA A 97 -29.08 0.08 -40.64
N MET A 98 -28.67 -1.05 -41.24
CA MET A 98 -28.02 -1.05 -42.57
C MET A 98 -28.95 -0.34 -43.57
N VAL A 99 -28.44 0.58 -44.40
CA VAL A 99 -28.72 0.78 -45.84
C VAL A 99 -27.63 1.71 -46.43
N ASP A 100 -26.85 1.13 -47.35
CA ASP A 100 -26.19 1.64 -48.57
C ASP A 100 -25.24 2.86 -48.65
N LYS A 101 -24.02 2.53 -49.09
CA LYS A 101 -23.26 3.01 -50.28
C LYS A 101 -21.94 3.76 -50.02
N PRO A 102 -20.81 3.29 -50.61
CA PRO A 102 -19.49 3.92 -50.48
C PRO A 102 -19.27 4.97 -51.59
N GLU A 103 -18.61 6.07 -51.27
CA GLU A 103 -17.97 6.92 -52.27
C GLU A 103 -16.74 7.59 -51.67
N ALA A 104 -15.69 7.65 -52.49
CA ALA A 104 -14.36 8.12 -52.20
C ALA A 104 -14.04 9.27 -53.16
N ASP A 105 -13.52 10.39 -52.65
CA ASP A 105 -12.80 11.47 -53.35
C ASP A 105 -12.04 12.25 -52.25
N ALA A 106 -10.71 12.38 -52.20
CA ALA A 106 -9.79 13.16 -53.04
C ALA A 106 -9.91 14.70 -52.87
N GLU A 107 -8.77 15.34 -52.54
CA GLU A 107 -8.48 16.79 -52.26
C GLU A 107 -9.05 17.37 -50.95
N GLU A 108 -8.33 18.13 -50.11
CA GLU A 108 -7.10 18.96 -50.18
C GLU A 108 -6.19 18.67 -48.96
#